data_AF-A0A6G2R0A6-F1
#
_entry.id   AF-A0A6G2R0A6-F1
#
_cell.length_a   1.000
_cell.length_b   1.000
_cell.length_c   1.000
_cell.angle_alpha   90.00
_cell.angle_beta   90.00
_cell.angle_gamma   90.00
#
_symmetry.space_group_name_H-M   'P 1'
#
loop_
_entity.id
_entity.type
_entity.pdbx_description
1 polymer ?
#
loop_
_entity_poly.entity_id
_entity_poly.type
_entity_poly.pdbx_seq_one_letter_code
_entity_poly.pdbx_strand_id
1 'polypeptide(L)' 'MVISWLTTTDHKKIGHLYLITSFVFFLIAGLLAMVIRAELARPGLQIVSTEQYNQAFTMHGTIMLLLFATP' A
#
# COMPACT_ATOMS: atom_id res chain seq x y z
N MET A 1 -6.77 15.25 22.91
CA MET A 1 -7.47 14.67 21.73
C MET A 1 -6.71 13.50 21.10
N VAL A 2 -5.46 13.67 20.65
CA VAL A 2 -4.69 12.59 19.97
C VAL A 2 -4.29 11.43 20.90
N ILE A 3 -3.89 11.72 22.14
CA ILE A 3 -3.46 10.71 23.12
C ILE A 3 -4.55 9.64 23.36
N SER A 4 -5.81 10.05 23.40
CA SER A 4 -6.94 9.13 23.61
C SER A 4 -7.14 8.10 22.50
N TRP A 5 -6.67 8.37 21.28
CA TRP A 5 -6.72 7.42 20.16
C TRP A 5 -5.52 6.50 20.18
N LEU A 6 -4.33 7.02 20.50
CA LEU A 6 -3.10 6.23 20.60
C LEU A 6 -3.13 5.20 21.74
N THR A 7 -3.80 5.52 22.84
CA THR A 7 -3.89 4.63 24.01
C THR A 7 -5.29 4.04 24.19
N THR A 8 -6.07 3.91 23.12
CA THR A 8 -7.44 3.41 23.22
C THR A 8 -7.50 1.89 23.36
N THR A 9 -8.43 1.40 24.18
CA THR A 9 -8.74 -0.04 24.33
C THR A 9 -10.10 -0.40 23.72
N ASP A 10 -10.83 0.58 23.18
CA ASP A 10 -12.12 0.37 22.55
C ASP A 10 -11.94 -0.28 21.17
N HIS A 11 -12.38 -1.53 21.02
CA HIS A 11 -12.25 -2.31 19.80
C HIS A 11 -12.91 -1.65 18.58
N LYS A 12 -13.93 -0.80 18.77
CA LYS A 12 -14.53 -0.04 17.67
C LYS A 12 -13.57 1.01 17.15
N LYS A 13 -12.94 1.77 18.05
CA LYS A 13 -11.94 2.80 17.67
C LYS A 13 -10.72 2.16 17.04
N ILE A 14 -10.25 1.05 17.59
CA ILE A 14 -9.17 0.24 17.02
C ILE A 14 -9.54 -0.20 15.60
N GLY A 15 -10.74 -0.75 15.39
CA GLY A 15 -11.21 -1.13 14.05
C GLY A 15 -11.20 0.02 13.03
N HIS A 16 -11.58 1.24 13.44
CA HIS A 16 -11.50 2.41 12.56
C HIS A 16 -10.04 2.79 12.26
N LEU A 17 -9.13 2.69 13.24
CA LEU A 17 -7.71 2.94 13.02
C LEU A 17 -7.11 1.95 12.02
N TYR A 18 -7.44 0.66 12.14
CA TYR A 18 -7.02 -0.37 11.19
C TYR A 18 -7.56 -0.10 9.79
N LEU A 19 -8.87 0.15 9.65
CA LEU A 19 -9.48 0.41 8.34
C LEU A 19 -8.88 1.65 7.66
N ILE A 20 -8.67 2.73 8.40
CA ILE A 20 -8.04 3.95 7.84
C ILE A 20 -6.61 3.64 7.41
N THR A 21 -5.83 2.96 8.26
CA THR A 21 -4.42 2.65 7.98
C THR A 21 -4.27 1.70 6.79
N SER A 22 -5.04 0.62 6.74
CA SER A 22 -5.01 -0.35 5.65
C SER A 22 -5.49 0.28 4.35
N PHE A 23 -6.50 1.16 4.38
CA PHE A 23 -6.94 1.90 3.19
C PHE A 23 -5.89 2.88 2.67
N VAL A 24 -5.11 3.54 3.55
CA VAL A 24 -3.97 4.36 3.12
C VAL A 24 -2.92 3.50 2.40
N PHE A 25 -2.57 2.33 2.95
CA PHE A 25 -1.65 1.40 2.30
C PHE A 25 -2.19 0.84 0.99
N PHE A 26 -3.50 0.60 0.89
CA PHE A 26 -4.16 0.22 -0.35
C PHE A 26 -3.96 1.28 -1.45
N LEU A 27 -4.12 2.56 -1.14
CA LEU A 27 -3.90 3.63 -2.11
C LEU A 27 -2.43 3.70 -2.56
N ILE A 28 -1.49 3.54 -1.64
CA ILE A 28 -0.04 3.52 -1.94
C ILE A 28 0.30 2.33 -2.84
N ALA A 29 -0.15 1.13 -2.49
CA ALA A 29 0.07 -0.07 -3.29
C ALA A 29 -0.65 0.02 -4.65
N GLY A 30 -1.84 0.62 -4.71
CA GLY A 30 -2.58 0.89 -5.93
C GLY A 30 -1.81 1.82 -6.88
N LEU A 31 -1.16 2.86 -6.36
CA LEU A 31 -0.27 3.72 -7.14
C LEU A 31 0.90 2.93 -7.74
N LEU A 32 1.57 2.08 -6.94
CA LEU A 32 2.65 1.22 -7.43
C LEU A 32 2.14 0.28 -8.54
N ALA A 33 0.95 -0.29 -8.40
CA ALA A 33 0.33 -1.11 -9.44
C ALA A 33 0.08 -0.32 -10.73
N MET A 34 -0.36 0.93 -10.63
CA MET A 34 -0.53 1.79 -11.81
C MET A 34 0.79 2.05 -12.51
N VAL A 35 1.88 2.30 -11.78
CA VAL A 35 3.23 2.45 -12.37
C VAL A 35 3.67 1.17 -13.10
N ILE A 36 3.50 0.01 -12.47
CA ILE A 36 3.82 -1.29 -13.08
C ILE A 36 3.02 -1.51 -14.38
N ARG A 37 1.71 -1.20 -14.36
CA ARG A 37 0.85 -1.33 -15.55
C ARG A 37 1.18 -0.31 -16.63
N ALA A 38 1.57 0.90 -16.25
CA ALA A 38 2.00 1.93 -17.18
C ALA A 38 3.32 1.55 -17.88
N GLU A 39 4.27 0.94 -17.17
CA GLU A 39 5.51 0.41 -17.76
C GLU A 39 5.22 -0.68 -18.82
N LEU A 40 4.26 -1.57 -18.52
CA LEU A 40 3.86 -2.66 -19.42
C LEU A 40 2.93 -2.23 -20.56
N ALA A 41 2.58 -0.94 -20.67
CA ALA A 41 1.61 -0.46 -21.65
C ALA A 41 2.11 -0.60 -23.10
N ARG A 42 3.42 -0.59 -23.33
CA ARG A 42 4.04 -0.92 -24.62
C ARG A 42 5.37 -1.66 -24.39
N PRO A 43 5.85 -2.46 -25.36
CA PRO A 43 7.12 -3.19 -25.20
C PRO A 43 8.32 -2.26 -25.05
N GLY A 44 9.30 -2.68 -24.24
CA GLY A 44 10.52 -1.91 -23.92
C GLY A 44 10.43 -1.17 -22.59
N LEU A 45 11.50 -0.46 -22.21
CA LEU A 45 11.53 0.37 -21.01
C LEU A 45 11.01 1.78 -21.32
N GLN A 46 10.11 2.32 -20.49
CA GLN A 46 9.46 3.61 -20.73
C GLN A 46 9.54 4.59 -19.56
N ILE A 47 9.22 4.13 -18.35
CA ILE A 47 9.01 4.98 -17.17
C ILE A 47 10.04 4.65 -16.09
N VAL A 48 10.30 3.36 -15.84
CA VAL A 48 11.16 2.88 -14.76
C VAL A 48 12.26 1.96 -15.28
N SER A 49 13.39 1.90 -14.58
CA SER A 49 14.44 0.92 -14.87
C SER A 49 14.01 -0.49 -14.45
N THR A 50 14.70 -1.52 -14.97
CA THR A 50 14.43 -2.93 -14.60
C THR A 50 14.53 -3.17 -13.09
N GLU A 51 15.50 -2.55 -12.43
CA GLU A 51 15.65 -2.66 -10.97
C GLU A 51 14.49 -2.02 -10.22
N GLN A 52 14.09 -0.80 -10.63
CA GLN A 52 12.97 -0.08 -10.03
C GLN A 52 11.65 -0.84 -10.23
N TYR A 53 11.45 -1.46 -11.40
CA TYR A 53 10.28 -2.31 -11.65
C TYR A 53 10.22 -3.51 -10.69
N ASN A 54 11.35 -4.20 -10.49
CA ASN A 54 11.42 -5.35 -9.58
C ASN A 54 11.16 -4.94 -8.12
N GLN A 55 11.68 -3.79 -7.71
CA GLN A 55 11.43 -3.23 -6.38
C GLN A 55 9.96 -2.83 -6.22
N ALA A 56 9.39 -2.12 -7.20
CA ALA A 56 7.99 -1.67 -7.18
C ALA A 56 7.02 -2.86 -7.11
N PHE A 57 7.27 -3.93 -7.88
CA PHE A 57 6.48 -5.16 -7.84
C PHE A 57 6.54 -5.85 -6.47
N THR A 58 7.74 -5.99 -5.92
CA THR A 58 7.94 -6.62 -4.60
C THR A 58 7.26 -5.81 -3.50
N MET A 59 7.41 -4.48 -3.52
CA MET A 59 6.78 -3.58 -2.55
C MET A 59 5.26 -3.57 -2.69
N HIS A 60 4.72 -3.52 -3.91
CA HIS A 60 3.28 -3.62 -4.16
C HIS A 60 2.70 -4.90 -3.52
N GLY A 61 3.30 -6.05 -3.80
CA GLY A 61 2.84 -7.33 -3.25
C GLY A 61 2.94 -7.39 -1.72
N THR A 62 4.05 -6.92 -1.16
CA THR A 62 4.28 -6.90 0.30
C THR A 62 3.26 -6.01 1.01
N ILE A 63 3.00 -4.80 0.50
CA ILE A 63 2.03 -3.87 1.08
C ILE A 63 0.61 -4.42 0.98
N MET A 64 0.21 -4.98 -0.17
CA MET A 64 -1.13 -5.55 -0.35
C MET A 64 -1.39 -6.72 0.60
N LEU A 65 -0.43 -7.65 0.72
CA LEU A 65 -0.61 -8.85 1.53
C LEU A 65 -0.47 -8.57 3.03
N LEU A 66 0.55 -7.82 3.45
CA LEU A 66 0.90 -7.68 4.88
C LEU A 66 0.36 -6.40 5.54
N LEU A 67 0.12 -5.34 4.77
CA LEU A 67 -0.24 -4.02 5.30
C LEU A 67 -1.66 -3.57 4.93
N PHE A 68 -2.31 -4.29 4.00
CA PHE A 68 -3.73 -4.06 3.65
C PHE A 68 -4.62 -5.25 3.98
N ALA A 69 -4.24 -6.48 3.59
CA ALA A 69 -5.13 -7.64 3.73
C ALA A 69 -5.15 -8.25 5.16
N THR A 70 -4.03 -8.22 5.87
CA THR A 70 -3.91 -8.79 7.23
C THR A 70 -4.22 -7.87 8.41
N PRO A 71 -3.97 -6.54 8.37
CA PRO A 71 -4.27 -5.65 9.48
C PRO A 71 -5.73 -5.16 9.48
#